data_AF-A0A2E6ZS90-F1
#
_entry.id   AF-A0A2E6ZS90-F1
#
_cell.length_a   1.000
_cell.length_b   1.000
_cell.length_c   1.000
_cell.angle_alpha   90.00
_cell.angle_beta   90.00
_cell.angle_gamma   90.00
#
_symmetry.space_group_name_H-M   'P 1'
#
loop_
_entity.id
_entity.type
_entity.pdbx_description
1 polymer ?
#
loop_
_entity_poly.entity_id
_entity_poly.type
_entity_poly.pdbx_seq_one_letter_code
_entity_poly.pdbx_strand_id
1 'polypeptide(L)' 'MASHYQNNYDLDAVTRQPPPERTDVVCECLQVTECQLLATLTQGEVQTLRDLRQATGAGDGCTACHHLLKQYVQRRA' A
#
# COMPACT_ATOMS: atom_id res chain seq x y z
N MET A 1 31.41 -45.19 -18.46
CA MET A 1 31.53 -43.92 -19.20
C MET A 1 30.17 -43.59 -19.78
N ALA A 2 29.42 -42.55 -19.44
CA ALA A 2 29.57 -41.40 -18.57
C ALA A 2 28.15 -41.15 -17.98
N SER A 3 28.03 -41.10 -16.66
CA SER A 3 27.67 -39.90 -15.93
C SER A 3 26.16 -39.69 -15.78
N HIS A 4 25.70 -40.00 -14.57
CA HIS A 4 24.55 -39.38 -13.93
C HIS A 4 24.46 -37.89 -14.26
N TYR A 5 23.30 -37.45 -14.73
CA TYR A 5 22.93 -36.03 -14.72
C TYR A 5 21.59 -35.89 -13.99
N GLN A 6 21.64 -36.14 -12.68
CA GLN A 6 20.63 -35.66 -11.74
C GLN A 6 20.90 -34.18 -11.50
N ASN A 7 20.11 -33.31 -12.11
CA ASN A 7 20.05 -31.91 -11.71
C ASN A 7 18.86 -31.69 -10.78
N ASN A 8 19.15 -31.83 -9.48
CA ASN A 8 18.43 -31.14 -8.43
C ASN A 8 18.87 -29.67 -8.47
N TYR A 9 18.04 -28.81 -9.05
CA TYR A 9 18.13 -27.36 -8.83
C TYR A 9 17.08 -26.99 -7.78
N ASP A 10 17.35 -27.42 -6.56
CA ASP A 10 16.80 -26.80 -5.36
C ASP A 10 17.74 -25.64 -5.03
N LEU A 11 17.33 -24.41 -5.35
CA LEU A 11 17.76 -23.16 -4.72
C LEU A 11 17.00 -22.02 -5.43
N ASP A 12 15.88 -21.58 -4.85
CA ASP A 12 15.45 -20.16 -4.76
C ASP A 12 14.08 -20.09 -4.05
N ALA A 13 14.10 -20.57 -2.81
CA ALA A 13 13.14 -20.27 -1.78
C ALA A 13 13.28 -18.81 -1.29
N VAL A 14 13.06 -17.82 -2.17
CA VAL A 14 13.00 -16.40 -1.77
C VAL A 14 11.80 -15.73 -2.45
N THR A 15 10.69 -15.69 -1.72
CA THR A 15 9.59 -14.72 -1.88
C THR A 15 9.02 -14.52 -3.29
N ARG A 16 7.98 -15.29 -3.63
CA ARG A 16 6.96 -14.88 -4.62
C ARG A 16 6.09 -13.72 -4.09
N GLN A 17 6.68 -12.65 -3.59
CA GLN A 17 5.96 -11.38 -3.47
C GLN A 17 5.99 -10.74 -4.87
N PRO A 18 4.84 -10.48 -5.51
CA PRO A 18 4.84 -9.68 -6.73
C PRO A 18 5.56 -8.34 -6.43
N PRO A 19 6.32 -7.80 -7.39
CA PRO A 19 7.03 -6.54 -7.21
C PRO A 19 6.06 -5.48 -6.65
N PRO A 20 6.40 -4.74 -5.57
CA PRO A 20 5.60 -3.63 -5.08
C PRO A 20 5.78 -2.44 -6.04
N GLU A 21 5.49 -2.63 -7.33
CA GLU A 21 5.56 -1.60 -8.37
C GLU A 21 4.25 -0.85 -8.55
N ARG A 22 3.32 -1.01 -7.59
CA ARG A 22 2.17 -0.14 -7.44
C ARG A 22 2.44 0.75 -6.25
N THR A 23 3.26 1.78 -6.46
CA THR A 23 3.23 2.97 -5.61
C THR A 23 1.90 3.66 -5.90
N ASP A 24 0.80 3.09 -5.39
CA ASP A 24 -0.55 3.64 -5.55
C ASP A 24 -0.60 4.92 -4.71
N VAL A 25 -0.11 6.01 -5.28
CA VAL A 25 -0.10 7.34 -4.67
C VAL A 25 -1.54 7.83 -4.66
N VAL A 26 -2.08 8.01 -3.46
CA VAL A 26 -3.44 8.51 -3.23
C VAL A 26 -3.48 10.04 -3.31
N CYS A 27 -2.42 10.71 -2.85
CA CYS A 27 -2.29 12.16 -2.91
C CYS A 27 -0.99 12.56 -3.60
N GLU A 28 -1.06 13.03 -4.84
CA GLU A 28 0.12 13.47 -5.60
C GLU A 28 0.76 14.73 -5.00
N CYS A 29 -0.02 15.64 -4.41
CA CYS A 29 0.55 16.87 -3.81
C CYS A 29 1.47 16.60 -2.62
N LEU A 30 1.13 15.59 -1.81
CA LEU A 30 1.82 15.30 -0.55
C LEU A 30 2.51 13.93 -0.60
N GLN A 31 2.52 13.29 -1.77
CA GLN A 31 3.11 11.96 -2.01
C GLN A 31 2.63 10.90 -1.00
N VAL A 32 1.35 10.99 -0.60
CA VAL A 32 0.76 10.00 0.32
C VAL A 32 0.37 8.76 -0.47
N THR A 33 0.87 7.62 -0.02
CA THR A 33 0.64 6.31 -0.64
C THR A 33 -0.52 5.56 -0.01
N GLU A 34 -1.11 4.61 -0.75
CA GLU A 34 -2.14 3.72 -0.23
C GLU A 34 -1.64 2.92 0.98
N CYS A 35 -0.39 2.43 0.95
CA CYS A 35 0.21 1.71 2.09
C CYS A 35 0.21 2.55 3.37
N GLN A 36 0.62 3.83 3.30
CA GLN A 36 0.56 4.74 4.44
C GLN A 36 -0.89 4.94 4.89
N LEU A 37 -1.80 5.15 3.95
CA LEU A 37 -3.22 5.33 4.23
C LEU A 37 -3.82 4.13 4.98
N LEU A 38 -3.53 2.92 4.51
CA LEU A 38 -3.99 1.67 5.12
C LEU A 38 -3.35 1.44 6.49
N ALA A 39 -2.04 1.70 6.64
CA ALA A 39 -1.35 1.60 7.92
C ALA A 39 -1.99 2.53 8.96
N THR A 40 -2.27 3.79 8.59
CA THR A 40 -2.98 4.74 9.45
C THR A 40 -4.39 4.26 9.78
N LEU A 41 -5.14 3.72 8.81
CA LEU A 41 -6.47 3.16 9.05
C LEU A 41 -6.45 1.90 9.94
N THR A 42 -5.34 1.15 9.97
CA THR A 42 -5.20 -0.02 10.87
C THR A 42 -4.90 0.33 12.32
N GLN A 43 -4.46 1.56 12.62
CA GLN A 43 -4.14 1.98 14.00
C GLN A 43 -5.40 2.17 14.88
N GLY A 44 -6.61 2.04 14.33
CA GLY A 44 -7.87 1.99 15.08
C GLY A 44 -8.39 3.35 15.58
N GLU A 45 -7.54 4.37 15.60
CA GLU A 45 -7.89 5.74 15.99
C GLU A 45 -8.51 6.57 14.85
N VAL A 46 -8.42 6.07 13.61
CA VAL A 46 -8.85 6.79 12.42
C VAL A 46 -10.15 6.21 11.88
N GLN A 47 -11.27 6.88 12.16
CA GLN A 47 -12.61 6.45 11.72
C GLN A 47 -13.26 7.41 10.73
N THR A 48 -12.81 8.66 10.71
CA THR A 48 -13.39 9.68 9.81
C THR A 48 -12.36 10.17 8.80
N LEU A 49 -12.85 10.77 7.71
CA LEU A 49 -12.00 11.48 6.75
C LEU A 49 -11.15 12.55 7.44
N ARG A 50 -11.69 13.20 8.48
CA ARG A 50 -10.96 14.23 9.24
C ARG A 50 -9.77 13.62 9.97
N ASP A 51 -9.96 12.50 10.66
CA ASP A 51 -8.88 11.82 11.38
C ASP A 51 -7.80 11.34 10.40
N LEU A 52 -8.23 10.82 9.25
CA LEU A 52 -7.32 10.35 8.20
C LEU A 52 -6.47 11.49 7.65
N ARG A 53 -7.07 12.67 7.45
CA ARG A 53 -6.38 13.89 7.04
C ARG A 53 -5.42 14.38 8.12
N GLN A 54 -5.83 14.40 9.39
CA GLN A 54 -4.95 14.82 10.49
C GLN A 54 -3.75 13.87 10.64
N ALA A 55 -3.94 12.58 10.43
CA ALA A 55 -2.88 11.58 10.57
C ALA A 55 -1.93 11.51 9.37
N THR A 56 -2.42 11.73 8.13
CA THR A 56 -1.63 11.58 6.90
C THR A 56 -1.29 12.89 6.19
N GLY A 57 -1.96 13.99 6.53
CA GLY A 57 -1.92 15.26 5.82
C GLY A 57 -2.62 15.25 4.45
N ALA A 58 -2.99 14.07 3.92
CA ALA A 58 -3.54 13.94 2.58
C ALA A 58 -4.80 14.80 2.41
N GLY A 59 -4.85 15.65 1.39
CA GLY A 59 -6.02 16.47 1.10
C GLY A 59 -6.02 17.89 1.67
N ASP A 60 -4.95 18.34 2.33
CA ASP A 60 -4.80 19.75 2.72
C ASP A 60 -4.26 20.66 1.58
N GLY A 61 -3.83 20.05 0.46
CA GLY A 61 -3.41 20.75 -0.77
C GLY A 61 -4.55 20.93 -1.77
N CYS A 62 -4.41 20.37 -2.97
CA CYS A 62 -5.35 20.57 -4.09
C CYS A 62 -6.75 19.95 -3.89
N THR A 63 -6.94 19.14 -2.84
CA THR A 63 -8.17 18.39 -2.51
C THR A 63 -8.62 17.32 -3.54
N ALA A 64 -7.92 17.13 -4.67
CA ALA A 64 -8.30 16.15 -5.69
C ALA A 64 -8.40 14.71 -5.15
N CYS A 65 -7.54 14.35 -4.20
CA CYS A 65 -7.55 13.04 -3.54
C CYS A 65 -8.74 12.81 -2.58
N HIS A 66 -9.55 13.81 -2.25
CA HIS A 66 -10.63 13.69 -1.25
C HIS A 66 -11.63 12.59 -1.57
N HIS A 67 -11.95 12.39 -2.84
CA HIS A 67 -12.88 11.34 -3.26
C HIS A 67 -12.32 9.93 -2.96
N LEU A 68 -11.03 9.70 -3.23
CA LEU A 68 -10.36 8.45 -2.89
C LEU A 68 -10.31 8.24 -1.38
N LEU A 69 -9.90 9.27 -0.62
CA LEU A 69 -9.85 9.20 0.84
C LEU A 69 -11.23 8.83 1.43
N LYS A 70 -12.32 9.41 0.92
CA LYS A 70 -13.69 9.04 1.32
C LYS A 70 -13.99 7.58 1.01
N GLN A 71 -13.61 7.07 -0.16
CA GLN A 71 -13.81 5.66 -0.51
C GLN A 71 -13.06 4.71 0.44
N TYR A 72 -11.86 5.07 0.89
CA TYR A 72 -11.11 4.25 1.84
C TYR A 72 -11.76 4.22 3.23
N VAL A 73 -12.22 5.37 3.71
CA VAL A 73 -12.95 5.46 4.99
C VAL A 73 -14.27 4.71 4.91
N GLN A 74 -15.04 4.88 3.83
CA GLN A 74 -16.31 4.18 3.61
C GLN A 74 -16.16 2.66 3.50
N ARG A 75 -15.06 2.16 2.95
CA ARG A 75 -14.79 0.71 2.88
C ARG A 75 -14.54 0.07 4.26
N ARG A 76 -14.28 0.86 5.31
CA ARG A 76 -14.06 0.38 6.69
C ARG A 76 -15.22 0.64 7.65
N ALA A 77 -16.16 1.51 7.29
CA ALA A 77 -17.35 1.81 8.08
C ALA A 77 -18.43 0.75 7.85
#